data_AF-A0AAW1KZD2-F1
#
_entry.id   AF-A0AAW1KZD2-F1
#
_cell.length_a   1.000
_cell.length_b   1.000
_cell.length_c   1.000
_cell.angle_alpha   90.00
_cell.angle_beta   90.00
_cell.angle_gamma   90.00
#
_symmetry.space_group_name_H-M   'P 1'
#
loop_
_entity.id
_entity.type
_entity.pdbx_description
1 polymer ?
#
loop_
_entity_poly.entity_id
_entity_poly.type
_entity_poly.pdbx_seq_one_letter_code
_entity_poly.pdbx_strand_id
1 'polypeptide(L)'
;MAARIIVAIENPQDIIVQSARPYGQRAVLKFAQYTGAHAIAGRHTPGTFTNQLQTSFSEPRLLILTDPRTDHQPIKEAALGNIPTIAFCDTDSPMGYVDVGIPANNKGKHSIGCLFWLLARMVLQMRGTLRPGHKWDVMVDLFFYREPEEPKDTEGDETTAVADYGMPDYAAGALGATPADNWGNDQWTTDVPVPVAAEVGEWSAAPVAPAGDGWVEVAAPIASVPVIASDAPPAAEWE
;
A
#
# COMPACT_ATOMS: atom_id res chain seq x y z
N MET A 1 -19.05 -2.67 5.99
CA MET A 1 -19.39 -1.71 7.06
C MET A 1 -18.74 -0.36 6.84
N ALA A 2 -17.41 -0.27 6.83
CA ALA A 2 -16.66 0.98 6.63
C ALA A 2 -17.14 1.83 5.43
N ALA A 3 -17.34 1.23 4.26
CA ALA A 3 -17.85 1.96 3.08
C ALA A 3 -19.21 2.67 3.32
N ARG A 4 -20.09 2.09 4.15
CA ARG A 4 -21.38 2.74 4.49
C ARG A 4 -21.18 3.98 5.35
N ILE A 5 -20.20 3.94 6.26
CA ILE A 5 -19.84 5.08 7.13
C ILE A 5 -19.28 6.22 6.27
N ILE A 6 -18.39 5.90 5.33
CA ILE A 6 -17.80 6.87 4.39
C ILE A 6 -18.87 7.55 3.52
N VAL A 7 -19.88 6.79 3.08
CA VAL A 7 -20.97 7.30 2.24
C VAL A 7 -21.97 8.16 3.03
N ALA A 8 -22.10 7.93 4.34
CA ALA A 8 -22.99 8.70 5.20
C ALA A 8 -22.56 10.15 5.38
N ILE A 9 -21.32 10.50 5.01
CA ILE A 9 -20.81 11.87 5.07
C ILE A 9 -21.18 12.59 3.78
N GLU A 10 -21.91 13.70 3.93
CA GLU A 10 -22.43 14.50 2.83
C GLU A 10 -21.31 15.13 2.00
N ASN A 11 -20.34 15.77 2.66
CA ASN A 11 -19.18 16.36 1.99
C ASN A 11 -17.98 15.38 2.03
N PRO A 12 -17.56 14.83 0.88
CA PRO A 12 -16.44 13.89 0.86
C PRO A 12 -15.10 14.53 1.24
N GLN A 13 -14.94 15.85 1.09
CA GLN A 13 -13.68 16.56 1.42
C GLN A 13 -13.40 16.60 2.93
N ASP A 14 -14.42 16.42 3.77
CA ASP A 14 -14.29 16.38 5.23
C ASP A 14 -13.75 15.02 5.72
N ILE A 15 -13.47 14.10 4.80
CA ILE A 15 -12.88 12.79 5.08
C ILE A 15 -11.38 12.90 4.83
N ILE A 16 -10.59 12.64 5.86
CA ILE A 16 -9.13 12.58 5.72
C ILE A 16 -8.68 11.13 5.66
N VAL A 17 -7.91 10.83 4.63
CA VAL A 17 -7.23 9.56 4.47
C VAL A 17 -5.75 9.79 4.65
N GLN A 18 -5.14 9.01 5.53
CA GLN A 18 -3.77 9.23 5.94
C GLN A 18 -2.96 7.94 5.97
N SER A 19 -1.70 8.07 5.56
CA SER A 19 -0.70 7.00 5.69
C SER A 19 0.68 7.60 5.92
N ALA A 20 1.28 7.30 7.07
CA ALA A 20 2.69 7.56 7.33
C ALA A 20 3.60 6.54 6.65
N ARG A 21 3.10 5.33 6.36
CA ARG A 21 3.87 4.28 5.69
C ARG A 21 4.14 4.63 4.22
N PRO A 22 5.39 4.51 3.73
CA PRO A 22 5.71 4.75 2.33
C PRO A 22 4.83 3.96 1.35
N TYR A 23 4.56 2.69 1.67
CA TYR A 23 3.76 1.79 0.83
C TYR A 23 2.30 2.22 0.65
N GLY A 24 1.75 3.01 1.58
CA GLY A 24 0.37 3.47 1.53
C GLY A 24 0.21 4.85 0.87
N GLN A 25 1.28 5.63 0.72
CA GLN A 25 1.21 7.03 0.28
C GLN A 25 0.52 7.18 -1.08
N ARG A 26 0.93 6.38 -2.07
CA ARG A 26 0.32 6.40 -3.40
C ARG A 26 -1.13 5.93 -3.38
N ALA A 27 -1.43 4.89 -2.61
CA ALA A 27 -2.79 4.35 -2.51
C ALA A 27 -3.76 5.39 -1.93
N VAL A 28 -3.33 6.12 -0.89
CA VAL A 28 -4.12 7.19 -0.25
C VAL A 28 -4.38 8.35 -1.20
N LEU A 29 -3.37 8.81 -1.95
CA LEU A 29 -3.52 9.87 -2.95
C LEU A 29 -4.50 9.46 -4.05
N LYS A 30 -4.41 8.22 -4.54
CA LYS A 30 -5.33 7.70 -5.56
C LYS A 30 -6.74 7.50 -5.00
N PHE A 31 -6.87 7.02 -3.78
CA PHE A 31 -8.16 6.90 -3.11
C PHE A 31 -8.87 8.26 -3.00
N ALA A 32 -8.15 9.29 -2.54
CA ALA A 32 -8.66 10.65 -2.47
C ALA A 32 -9.09 11.20 -3.84
N GLN A 33 -8.29 10.95 -4.88
CA GLN A 33 -8.62 11.39 -6.24
C GLN A 33 -9.97 10.85 -6.74
N TYR A 34 -10.28 9.58 -6.48
CA TYR A 34 -11.53 8.96 -6.96
C TYR A 34 -12.73 9.20 -6.04
N THR A 35 -12.50 9.25 -4.73
CA THR A 35 -13.59 9.42 -3.75
C THR A 35 -13.89 10.89 -3.45
N GLY A 36 -13.02 11.81 -3.84
CA GLY A 36 -13.09 13.22 -3.48
C GLY A 36 -12.81 13.45 -1.99
N ALA A 37 -12.03 12.57 -1.36
CA ALA A 37 -11.55 12.75 0.01
C ALA A 37 -10.27 13.59 0.06
N HIS A 38 -9.93 14.11 1.22
CA HIS A 38 -8.66 14.78 1.45
C HIS A 38 -7.58 13.77 1.83
N ALA A 39 -6.41 13.83 1.20
CA ALA A 39 -5.32 12.89 1.46
C ALA A 39 -4.14 13.58 2.14
N ILE A 40 -3.67 12.99 3.24
CA ILE A 40 -2.41 13.35 3.90
C ILE A 40 -1.45 12.16 3.73
N ALA A 41 -0.57 12.27 2.74
CA ALA A 41 0.44 11.24 2.48
C ALA A 41 1.75 11.59 3.18
N GLY A 42 2.34 10.62 3.87
CA GLY A 42 3.61 10.76 4.55
C GLY A 42 3.47 11.17 6.01
N ARG A 43 4.51 11.82 6.53
CA ARG A 43 4.63 12.11 7.97
C ARG A 43 3.49 13.02 8.43
N HIS A 44 2.74 12.60 9.45
CA HIS A 44 1.78 13.48 10.13
C HIS A 44 2.49 14.67 10.76
N THR A 45 1.96 15.86 10.58
CA THR A 45 2.42 17.03 11.32
C THR A 45 1.64 17.08 12.64
N PRO A 46 2.29 16.95 13.81
CA PRO A 46 1.58 17.00 15.07
C PRO A 46 0.83 18.32 15.24
N GLY A 47 -0.41 18.25 15.69
CA GLY A 47 -1.29 19.42 15.84
C GLY A 47 -2.14 19.73 14.61
N THR A 48 -2.10 18.91 13.57
CA THR A 48 -2.93 19.10 12.36
C THR A 48 -4.43 19.14 12.67
N PHE A 49 -4.89 18.36 13.67
CA PHE A 49 -6.31 18.34 14.05
C PHE A 49 -6.66 19.20 15.27
N THR A 50 -5.67 19.70 16.02
CA THR A 50 -5.90 20.41 17.28
C THR A 50 -5.46 21.87 17.27
N ASN A 51 -4.46 22.24 16.46
CA ASN A 51 -3.89 23.57 16.44
C ASN A 51 -4.48 24.42 15.30
N GLN A 52 -5.41 25.30 15.62
CA GLN A 52 -6.08 26.20 14.67
C GLN A 52 -5.17 27.28 14.06
N LEU A 53 -4.00 27.54 14.65
CA LEU A 53 -3.06 28.54 14.13
C LEU A 53 -2.18 27.99 12.99
N GLN A 54 -2.19 26.68 12.76
CA GLN A 54 -1.39 26.06 11.71
C GLN A 54 -2.07 26.23 10.34
N THR A 55 -1.28 26.46 9.29
CA THR A 55 -1.80 26.61 7.91
C THR A 55 -2.39 25.32 7.33
N SER A 56 -1.91 24.17 7.81
CA SER A 56 -2.43 22.84 7.44
C SER A 56 -3.45 22.31 8.45
N PHE A 57 -4.06 23.18 9.26
CA PHE A 57 -5.14 22.78 10.16
C PHE A 57 -6.31 22.23 9.35
N SER A 58 -6.81 21.06 9.77
CA SER A 58 -7.98 20.44 9.16
C SER A 58 -8.80 19.74 10.23
N GLU A 59 -10.12 19.85 10.15
CA GLU A 59 -11.03 19.25 11.12
C GLU A 59 -11.91 18.22 10.40
N PRO A 60 -11.41 16.98 10.20
CA PRO A 60 -12.15 15.97 9.48
C PRO A 60 -13.31 15.43 10.33
N ARG A 61 -14.40 15.04 9.65
CA ARG A 61 -15.51 14.29 10.27
C ARG A 61 -15.26 12.79 10.32
N LEU A 62 -14.27 12.30 9.56
CA LEU A 62 -13.87 10.90 9.52
C LEU A 62 -12.41 10.79 9.14
N LEU A 63 -11.69 9.95 9.87
CA LEU A 63 -10.30 9.64 9.61
C LEU A 63 -10.15 8.18 9.14
N ILE A 64 -9.44 7.97 8.03
CA ILE A 64 -9.11 6.64 7.51
C ILE A 64 -7.60 6.47 7.55
N LEU A 65 -7.14 5.41 8.22
CA LEU A 65 -5.73 5.14 8.47
C LEU A 65 -5.27 3.82 7.88
N THR A 66 -3.99 3.76 7.52
CA THR A 66 -3.39 2.54 6.98
C THR A 66 -2.94 1.55 8.02
N ASP A 67 -2.41 2.03 9.14
CA ASP A 67 -1.92 1.16 10.19
C ASP A 67 -1.89 1.93 11.50
N PRO A 68 -2.62 1.47 12.54
CA PRO A 68 -2.68 2.20 13.79
C PRO A 68 -1.35 2.21 14.56
N ARG A 69 -0.40 1.33 14.23
CA ARG A 69 0.93 1.32 14.87
C ARG A 69 1.78 2.50 14.40
N THR A 70 1.84 2.72 13.09
CA THR A 70 2.63 3.80 12.49
C THR A 70 1.89 5.13 12.51
N ASP A 71 0.57 5.10 12.32
CA ASP A 71 -0.32 6.26 12.33
C ASP A 71 -0.86 6.57 13.76
N HIS A 72 -0.12 6.26 14.81
CA HIS A 72 -0.58 6.47 16.19
C HIS A 72 -0.76 7.95 16.58
N GLN A 73 -0.03 8.86 15.92
CA GLN A 73 -0.13 10.29 16.17
C GLN A 73 -1.51 10.86 15.78
N PRO A 74 -1.98 10.69 14.52
CA PRO A 74 -3.31 11.16 14.14
C PRO A 74 -4.44 10.46 14.92
N ILE A 75 -4.25 9.21 15.37
CA ILE A 75 -5.23 8.53 16.25
C ILE A 75 -5.41 9.26 17.59
N LYS A 76 -4.30 9.66 18.22
CA LYS A 76 -4.36 10.41 19.48
C LYS A 76 -5.01 11.78 19.29
N GLU A 77 -4.71 12.45 18.20
CA GLU A 77 -5.32 13.75 17.87
C GLU A 77 -6.81 13.61 17.54
N ALA A 78 -7.21 12.56 16.82
CA ALA A 78 -8.61 12.25 16.53
C ALA A 78 -9.42 12.01 17.81
N ALA A 79 -8.83 11.32 18.79
CA ALA A 79 -9.45 11.11 20.10
C ALA A 79 -9.68 12.43 20.87
N LEU A 80 -8.84 13.46 20.68
CA LEU A 80 -9.04 14.77 21.29
C LEU A 80 -10.16 15.57 20.59
N GLY A 81 -10.32 15.39 19.28
CA GLY A 81 -11.34 16.06 18.46
C GLY A 81 -12.67 15.31 18.34
N ASN A 82 -12.87 14.19 19.06
CA ASN A 82 -14.04 13.31 18.91
C ASN A 82 -14.30 12.86 17.46
N ILE A 83 -13.22 12.63 16.70
CA ILE A 83 -13.29 12.26 15.29
C ILE A 83 -13.35 10.75 15.18
N PRO A 84 -14.35 10.16 14.49
CA PRO A 84 -14.42 8.72 14.30
C PRO A 84 -13.28 8.24 13.38
N THR A 85 -12.67 7.10 13.74
CA THR A 85 -11.52 6.56 13.02
C THR A 85 -11.76 5.15 12.48
N ILE A 86 -11.34 4.94 11.23
CA ILE A 86 -11.34 3.64 10.55
C ILE A 86 -9.88 3.31 10.25
N ALA A 87 -9.42 2.10 10.60
CA ALA A 87 -8.04 1.69 10.33
C ALA A 87 -7.98 0.30 9.71
N PHE A 88 -6.99 0.05 8.85
CA PHE A 88 -6.60 -1.31 8.48
C PHE A 88 -5.73 -1.91 9.59
N CYS A 89 -6.21 -3.00 10.18
CA CYS A 89 -5.57 -3.65 11.32
C CYS A 89 -5.04 -5.02 10.91
N ASP A 90 -3.76 -5.26 11.15
CA ASP A 90 -3.18 -6.60 11.16
C ASP A 90 -3.29 -7.21 12.57
N THR A 91 -2.94 -8.48 12.69
CA THR A 91 -2.93 -9.28 13.92
C THR A 91 -2.13 -8.67 15.08
N ASP A 92 -1.09 -7.91 14.78
CA ASP A 92 -0.21 -7.24 15.75
C ASP A 92 -0.53 -5.76 15.94
N SER A 93 -1.59 -5.24 15.31
CA SER A 93 -1.93 -3.83 15.32
C SER A 93 -2.72 -3.45 16.58
N PRO A 94 -2.29 -2.43 17.36
CA PRO A 94 -3.06 -2.00 18.53
C PRO A 94 -4.36 -1.33 18.07
N MET A 95 -5.48 -1.72 18.66
CA MET A 95 -6.82 -1.20 18.34
C MET A 95 -7.31 -0.10 19.30
N GLY A 96 -6.38 0.58 19.98
CA GLY A 96 -6.73 1.69 20.88
C GLY A 96 -7.23 2.90 20.09
N TYR A 97 -8.41 3.41 20.45
CA TYR A 97 -9.08 4.56 19.81
C TYR A 97 -9.43 4.35 18.32
N VAL A 98 -9.50 3.10 17.86
CA VAL A 98 -10.00 2.72 16.54
C VAL A 98 -11.45 2.28 16.67
N ASP A 99 -12.38 2.98 16.02
CA ASP A 99 -13.80 2.63 16.09
C ASP A 99 -14.15 1.46 15.17
N VAL A 100 -13.56 1.45 13.96
CA VAL A 100 -13.77 0.38 12.98
C VAL A 100 -12.43 -0.13 12.46
N GLY A 101 -12.04 -1.30 12.96
CA GLY A 101 -10.90 -2.06 12.42
C GLY A 101 -11.32 -2.90 11.22
N ILE A 102 -10.64 -2.73 10.09
CA ILE A 102 -10.74 -3.63 8.94
C ILE A 102 -9.58 -4.63 9.04
N PRO A 103 -9.84 -5.91 9.34
CA PRO A 103 -8.79 -6.90 9.44
C PRO A 103 -8.18 -7.14 8.06
N ALA A 104 -6.90 -6.82 7.89
CA ALA A 104 -6.21 -6.98 6.64
C ALA A 104 -4.68 -7.01 6.81
N ASN A 105 -3.98 -7.54 5.81
CA ASN A 105 -2.53 -7.46 5.77
C ASN A 105 -2.09 -6.03 5.40
N ASN A 106 -1.56 -5.29 6.37
CA ASN A 106 -1.09 -3.91 6.22
C ASN A 106 0.44 -3.79 6.04
N LYS A 107 1.14 -4.90 5.73
CA LYS A 107 2.60 -4.95 5.50
C LYS A 107 2.96 -5.08 4.02
N GLY A 108 2.15 -5.79 3.24
CA GLY A 108 2.40 -6.04 1.82
C GLY A 108 2.08 -4.83 0.92
N LYS A 109 3.01 -4.45 0.04
CA LYS A 109 2.83 -3.34 -0.93
C LYS A 109 1.60 -3.50 -1.84
N HIS A 110 1.34 -4.72 -2.31
CA HIS A 110 0.16 -5.03 -3.13
C HIS A 110 -1.12 -5.13 -2.32
N SER A 111 -1.03 -5.58 -1.07
CA SER A 111 -2.20 -5.74 -0.19
C SER A 111 -2.84 -4.38 0.12
N ILE A 112 -2.03 -3.39 0.53
CA ILE A 112 -2.51 -2.05 0.89
C ILE A 112 -3.23 -1.38 -0.29
N GLY A 113 -2.62 -1.40 -1.47
CA GLY A 113 -3.24 -0.81 -2.66
C GLY A 113 -4.54 -1.52 -3.07
N CYS A 114 -4.59 -2.85 -2.95
CA CYS A 114 -5.81 -3.63 -3.20
C CYS A 114 -6.94 -3.27 -2.22
N LEU A 115 -6.63 -3.09 -0.93
CA LEU A 115 -7.61 -2.71 0.08
C LEU A 115 -8.23 -1.33 -0.20
N PHE A 116 -7.41 -0.33 -0.51
CA PHE A 116 -7.92 1.00 -0.87
C PHE A 116 -8.70 0.97 -2.17
N TRP A 117 -8.27 0.19 -3.16
CA TRP A 117 -9.01 0.03 -4.41
C TRP A 117 -10.41 -0.58 -4.18
N LEU A 118 -10.48 -1.65 -3.39
CA LEU A 118 -11.76 -2.28 -3.02
C LEU A 118 -12.65 -1.34 -2.21
N LEU A 119 -12.07 -0.60 -1.27
CA LEU A 119 -12.80 0.39 -0.47
C LEU A 119 -13.35 1.51 -1.35
N ALA A 120 -12.54 2.08 -2.25
CA ALA A 120 -12.95 3.13 -3.17
C ALA A 120 -14.07 2.65 -4.10
N ARG A 121 -13.90 1.46 -4.68
CA ARG A 121 -14.91 0.84 -5.53
C ARG A 121 -16.24 0.67 -4.80
N MET A 122 -16.21 0.20 -3.56
CA MET A 122 -17.44 0.03 -2.78
C MET A 122 -18.11 1.36 -2.44
N VAL A 123 -17.33 2.40 -2.11
CA VAL A 123 -17.84 3.75 -1.86
C VAL A 123 -18.51 4.33 -3.11
N LEU A 124 -17.87 4.19 -4.29
CA LEU A 124 -18.42 4.64 -5.56
C LEU A 124 -19.69 3.87 -5.96
N GLN A 125 -19.73 2.56 -5.71
CA GLN A 125 -20.92 1.74 -5.95
C GLN A 125 -22.08 2.18 -5.05
N MET A 126 -21.82 2.46 -3.78
CA MET A 126 -22.86 2.93 -2.85
C MET A 126 -23.32 4.37 -3.16
N ARG A 127 -22.44 5.23 -3.69
CA ARG A 127 -22.80 6.58 -4.17
C ARG A 127 -23.54 6.58 -5.50
N GLY A 128 -23.68 5.43 -6.15
CA GLY A 128 -24.39 5.28 -7.42
C GLY A 128 -23.62 5.75 -8.67
N THR A 129 -22.33 6.10 -8.53
CA THR A 129 -21.49 6.45 -9.68
C THR A 129 -21.10 5.23 -10.50
N LEU A 130 -20.85 4.10 -9.83
CA LEU A 130 -20.60 2.81 -10.48
C LEU A 130 -21.78 1.86 -10.26
N ARG A 131 -22.32 1.28 -11.34
CA ARG A 131 -23.38 0.28 -11.23
C ARG A 131 -22.85 -1.01 -10.58
N PRO A 132 -23.61 -1.65 -9.67
CA PRO A 132 -23.25 -2.97 -9.16
C PRO A 132 -23.08 -3.97 -10.30
N GLY A 133 -21.99 -4.75 -10.28
CA GLY A 133 -21.68 -5.75 -11.31
C GLY A 133 -20.89 -5.22 -12.52
N HIS A 134 -20.81 -3.91 -12.74
CA HIS A 134 -19.90 -3.37 -13.74
C HIS A 134 -18.44 -3.43 -13.25
N LYS A 135 -17.53 -3.72 -14.18
CA LYS A 135 -16.09 -3.61 -13.93
C LYS A 135 -15.76 -2.13 -13.75
N TRP A 136 -14.88 -1.83 -12.80
CA TRP A 136 -14.34 -0.49 -12.67
C TRP A 136 -13.17 -0.37 -13.64
N ASP A 137 -13.17 0.65 -14.48
CA ASP A 137 -12.15 0.83 -15.53
C ASP A 137 -10.75 1.08 -14.96
N VAL A 138 -10.68 1.49 -13.69
CA VAL A 138 -9.42 1.74 -13.00
C VAL A 138 -8.82 0.43 -12.52
N MET A 139 -7.63 0.10 -13.04
CA MET A 139 -6.87 -1.08 -12.63
C MET A 139 -6.33 -0.93 -11.19
N VAL A 140 -6.25 -2.05 -10.48
CA VAL A 140 -5.76 -2.11 -9.08
C VAL A 140 -4.32 -1.63 -8.97
N ASP A 141 -3.50 -1.93 -9.97
CA ASP A 141 -2.06 -1.62 -10.00
C ASP A 141 -1.78 -0.11 -9.92
N LEU A 142 -2.76 0.72 -10.29
CA LEU A 142 -2.64 2.17 -10.14
C LEU A 142 -2.45 2.57 -8.66
N PHE A 143 -3.05 1.82 -7.73
CA PHE A 143 -2.99 2.05 -6.29
C PHE A 143 -1.74 1.45 -5.64
N PHE A 144 -1.01 0.56 -6.32
CA PHE A 144 0.20 -0.03 -5.75
C PHE A 144 1.30 0.99 -5.59
N TYR A 145 2.08 0.80 -4.52
CA TYR A 145 3.33 1.51 -4.33
C TYR A 145 4.32 1.11 -5.43
N ARG A 146 4.95 2.11 -6.07
CA ARG A 146 6.04 1.90 -7.02
C ARG A 146 7.33 2.32 -6.31
N GLU A 147 8.32 1.45 -6.35
CA GLU A 147 9.62 1.73 -5.77
C GLU A 147 10.30 2.85 -6.58
N PRO A 148 10.88 3.86 -5.93
CA PRO A 148 11.51 4.98 -6.62
C PRO A 148 12.80 4.59 -7.37
N GLU A 149 13.33 3.37 -7.17
CA GLU A 149 14.53 2.86 -7.84
C GLU A 149 14.27 2.19 -9.20
N GLU A 150 13.02 1.86 -9.56
CA GLU A 150 12.71 1.51 -10.94
C GLU A 150 12.46 2.82 -11.71
N PRO A 151 13.34 3.21 -12.65
CA PRO A 151 13.10 4.35 -13.50
C PRO A 151 11.86 4.11 -14.37
N LYS A 152 11.48 5.17 -15.08
CA LYS A 152 10.33 5.27 -15.98
C LYS A 152 10.40 4.31 -17.18
N ASP A 153 10.51 3.00 -16.96
CA ASP A 153 10.66 2.03 -18.05
C ASP A 153 9.34 1.73 -18.77
N THR A 154 8.22 2.28 -18.29
CA THR A 154 6.91 2.16 -18.95
C THR A 154 6.64 3.23 -20.02
N GLU A 155 7.48 4.25 -20.20
CA GLU A 155 7.33 5.20 -21.33
C GLU A 155 8.11 4.75 -22.60
N GLY A 156 8.93 3.69 -22.51
CA GLY A 156 9.72 3.17 -23.63
C GLY A 156 8.97 2.22 -24.57
N ASP A 157 7.93 1.53 -24.10
CA ASP A 157 7.25 0.46 -24.85
C ASP A 157 6.19 0.96 -25.85
N GLU A 158 5.84 2.25 -25.85
CA GLU A 158 4.88 2.82 -26.81
C GLU A 158 5.52 3.31 -28.12
N THR A 159 6.86 3.24 -28.26
CA THR A 159 7.56 3.68 -29.48
C THR A 159 7.87 2.57 -30.50
N THR A 160 7.57 1.31 -30.16
CA THR A 160 7.89 0.13 -31.00
C THR A 160 6.72 -0.38 -31.85
N ALA A 161 5.55 0.27 -31.78
CA ALA A 161 4.32 -0.16 -32.45
C ALA A 161 3.95 0.67 -33.70
N VAL A 162 4.95 1.16 -34.46
CA VAL A 162 4.73 1.65 -35.84
C VAL A 162 5.83 1.11 -36.76
N ALA A 163 5.97 -0.21 -36.82
CA ALA A 163 6.64 -0.88 -37.93
C ALA A 163 5.61 -1.13 -39.05
N ASP A 164 5.45 -0.09 -39.87
CA ASP A 164 5.21 -0.11 -41.32
C ASP A 164 4.46 -1.33 -41.89
N TYR A 165 3.12 -1.23 -42.00
CA TYR A 165 2.29 -2.10 -42.82
C TYR A 165 2.02 -1.42 -44.16
N GLY A 166 2.97 -1.53 -45.09
CA GLY A 166 2.86 -1.04 -46.46
C GLY A 166 3.11 -2.18 -47.46
N MET A 167 2.07 -2.61 -48.17
CA MET A 167 2.14 -3.56 -49.28
C MET A 167 1.53 -2.88 -50.53
N PRO A 168 1.79 -3.35 -51.76
CA PRO A 168 3.06 -3.51 -52.48
C PRO A 168 3.06 -2.72 -53.81
N ASP A 169 4.23 -2.46 -54.40
CA ASP A 169 4.31 -2.06 -55.81
C ASP A 169 5.44 -2.82 -56.51
N TYR A 170 5.07 -3.81 -57.32
CA TYR A 170 5.79 -4.18 -58.54
C TYR A 170 4.87 -5.03 -59.44
N ALA A 171 4.49 -4.46 -60.57
CA ALA A 171 4.00 -5.20 -61.71
C ALA A 171 5.18 -5.49 -62.66
N ALA A 172 5.62 -6.74 -62.73
CA ALA A 172 6.27 -7.33 -63.92
C ALA A 172 6.48 -8.84 -63.72
N GLY A 173 5.96 -9.64 -64.65
CA GLY A 173 6.43 -11.02 -64.88
C GLY A 173 5.38 -12.09 -64.65
N ALA A 174 4.66 -12.42 -65.73
CA ALA A 174 3.80 -13.58 -65.85
C ALA A 174 4.52 -14.90 -65.53
N LEU A 175 3.81 -15.85 -64.90
CA LEU A 175 3.65 -17.26 -65.32
C LEU A 175 2.97 -18.10 -64.22
N GLY A 176 1.83 -18.72 -64.56
CA GLY A 176 1.53 -20.11 -64.15
C GLY A 176 0.74 -20.37 -62.87
N ALA A 177 -0.59 -20.45 -63.01
CA ALA A 177 -1.53 -21.44 -62.44
C ALA A 177 -1.27 -22.06 -61.03
N THR A 178 -2.21 -21.82 -60.11
CA THR A 178 -2.65 -22.77 -59.07
C THR A 178 -3.82 -23.63 -59.63
N PRO A 179 -4.43 -24.61 -58.92
CA PRO A 179 -4.24 -25.06 -57.54
C PRO A 179 -4.25 -26.61 -57.33
N ALA A 180 -3.91 -27.10 -56.14
CA ALA A 180 -4.69 -28.13 -55.43
C ALA A 180 -4.03 -28.55 -54.10
N ASP A 181 -4.85 -28.44 -53.06
CA ASP A 181 -4.99 -29.27 -51.85
C ASP A 181 -4.00 -30.42 -51.60
N ASN A 182 -3.37 -30.42 -50.41
CA ASN A 182 -3.26 -31.67 -49.64
C ASN A 182 -3.14 -31.40 -48.13
N TRP A 183 -4.25 -31.59 -47.43
CA TRP A 183 -4.32 -31.72 -45.98
C TRP A 183 -3.97 -33.16 -45.61
N GLY A 184 -2.75 -33.41 -45.12
CA GLY A 184 -2.24 -34.74 -44.80
C GLY A 184 -1.59 -34.80 -43.42
N ASN A 185 -2.18 -35.64 -42.57
CA ASN A 185 -1.86 -35.93 -41.18
C ASN A 185 -0.54 -36.70 -41.00
N ASP A 186 0.05 -36.57 -39.81
CA ASP A 186 0.96 -37.51 -39.12
C ASP A 186 2.31 -37.91 -39.78
N GLN A 187 3.41 -37.44 -39.17
CA GLN A 187 4.46 -38.38 -38.76
C GLN A 187 5.34 -37.88 -37.62
N TRP A 188 5.34 -38.66 -36.53
CA TRP A 188 6.28 -38.63 -35.42
C TRP A 188 7.75 -38.66 -35.84
N THR A 189 8.58 -37.85 -35.17
CA THR A 189 9.86 -38.31 -34.59
C THR A 189 10.22 -37.45 -33.39
N THR A 190 10.19 -38.07 -32.22
CA THR A 190 10.79 -37.65 -30.96
C THR A 190 12.32 -37.76 -31.05
N ASP A 191 13.03 -36.68 -30.74
CA ASP A 191 14.42 -36.77 -30.29
C ASP A 191 14.57 -36.04 -28.95
N VAL A 192 14.80 -36.85 -27.93
CA VAL A 192 15.04 -36.49 -26.54
C VAL A 192 16.56 -36.46 -26.33
N PRO A 193 17.17 -35.35 -25.87
CA PRO A 193 18.49 -35.39 -25.28
C PRO A 193 18.40 -35.75 -23.79
N VAL A 194 19.12 -36.81 -23.42
CA VAL A 194 19.29 -37.40 -22.09
C VAL A 194 19.84 -36.39 -21.05
N PRO A 195 19.35 -36.36 -19.79
CA PRO A 195 19.94 -35.54 -18.73
C PRO A 195 21.25 -36.14 -18.21
N VAL A 196 22.31 -35.33 -18.16
CA VAL A 196 23.61 -35.66 -17.56
C VAL A 196 23.50 -35.65 -16.03
N ALA A 197 24.01 -36.71 -15.41
CA ALA A 197 24.01 -36.95 -13.97
C ALA A 197 24.98 -36.01 -13.22
N ALA A 198 24.56 -35.64 -12.00
CA ALA A 198 25.30 -34.81 -11.06
C ALA A 198 26.44 -35.60 -10.39
N GLU A 199 27.63 -34.98 -10.30
CA GLU A 199 28.71 -35.44 -9.43
C GLU A 199 28.55 -34.92 -8.00
N VAL A 200 28.79 -35.84 -7.07
CA VAL A 200 28.66 -35.69 -5.61
C VAL A 200 29.97 -35.11 -5.07
N GLY A 201 29.91 -33.90 -4.50
CA GLY A 201 31.01 -33.27 -3.76
C GLY A 201 30.82 -33.40 -2.25
N GLU A 202 31.75 -34.11 -1.64
CA GLU A 202 31.86 -34.52 -0.24
C GLU A 202 32.13 -33.33 0.71
N TRP A 203 31.23 -33.07 1.67
CA TRP A 203 31.47 -32.17 2.82
C TRP A 203 31.25 -32.95 4.11
N SER A 204 32.36 -33.39 4.68
CA SER A 204 32.43 -34.07 5.98
C SER A 204 32.51 -33.04 7.12
N ALA A 205 31.49 -33.00 7.98
CA ALA A 205 31.63 -32.70 9.41
C ALA A 205 30.38 -33.16 10.18
N ALA A 206 30.62 -33.95 11.23
CA ALA A 206 29.64 -34.66 12.05
C ALA A 206 28.86 -33.73 13.02
N PRO A 207 27.75 -34.22 13.62
CA PRO A 207 26.74 -33.41 14.29
C PRO A 207 27.02 -33.21 15.78
N VAL A 208 26.57 -32.10 16.35
CA VAL A 208 26.42 -31.94 17.81
C VAL A 208 24.96 -31.56 18.11
N ALA A 209 24.27 -32.46 18.79
CA ALA A 209 22.93 -32.30 19.34
C ALA A 209 23.02 -31.80 20.81
N PRO A 210 21.90 -31.38 21.44
CA PRO A 210 21.82 -30.19 22.26
C PRO A 210 21.95 -30.44 23.77
N ALA A 211 22.38 -29.42 24.52
CA ALA A 211 22.25 -29.43 25.98
C ALA A 211 22.26 -27.98 26.54
N GLY A 212 21.31 -27.69 27.44
CA GLY A 212 21.54 -26.73 28.53
C GLY A 212 20.68 -25.47 28.51
N ASP A 213 19.62 -25.52 29.32
CA ASP A 213 18.89 -24.37 29.87
C ASP A 213 19.82 -23.26 30.39
N GLY A 214 19.43 -21.99 30.15
CA GLY A 214 20.08 -20.85 30.79
C GLY A 214 19.60 -19.52 30.25
N TRP A 215 18.52 -18.98 30.81
CA TRP A 215 18.13 -17.58 30.65
C TRP A 215 19.26 -16.68 31.16
N VAL A 216 19.88 -15.89 30.28
CA VAL A 216 20.82 -14.84 30.68
C VAL A 216 20.00 -13.60 31.04
N GLU A 217 19.83 -13.36 32.35
CA GLU A 217 19.37 -12.06 32.85
C GLU A 217 20.38 -10.98 32.48
N VAL A 218 19.95 -10.03 31.64
CA VAL A 218 20.70 -8.80 31.38
C VAL A 218 20.21 -7.77 32.40
N ALA A 219 21.10 -7.35 33.29
CA ALA A 219 20.82 -6.33 34.30
C ALA A 219 20.47 -4.98 33.64
N ALA A 220 19.39 -4.34 34.12
CA ALA A 220 18.93 -3.05 33.64
C ALA A 220 19.93 -1.91 33.97
N PRO A 221 20.13 -0.94 33.07
CA PRO A 221 21.01 0.20 33.34
C PRO A 221 20.39 1.10 34.43
N ILE A 222 21.18 1.38 35.47
CA ILE A 222 20.88 2.33 36.53
C ILE A 222 20.80 3.75 35.94
N ALA A 223 19.62 4.36 36.00
CA ALA A 223 19.41 5.76 35.64
C ALA A 223 19.99 6.66 36.75
N SER A 224 21.02 7.45 36.43
CA SER A 224 21.48 8.53 37.29
C SER A 224 20.50 9.70 37.20
N VAL A 225 19.82 10.00 38.32
CA VAL A 225 18.97 11.19 38.44
C VAL A 225 19.87 12.39 38.75
N PRO A 226 19.89 13.47 37.96
CA PRO A 226 20.53 14.71 38.36
C PRO A 226 19.71 15.38 39.47
N VAL A 227 20.36 15.72 40.58
CA VAL A 227 19.79 16.50 41.68
C VAL A 227 19.48 17.92 41.17
N ILE A 228 18.20 18.26 41.10
CA ILE A 228 17.75 19.64 40.84
C ILE A 228 17.85 20.39 42.17
N ALA A 229 18.71 21.40 42.23
CA ALA A 229 18.76 22.34 43.35
C ALA A 229 17.45 23.14 43.37
N SER A 230 16.74 23.09 44.50
CA SER A 230 15.56 23.90 44.75
C SER A 230 15.97 25.30 45.20
N ASP A 231 16.07 26.25 44.27
CA ASP A 231 16.02 27.68 44.61
C ASP A 231 14.55 28.12 44.61
N ALA A 232 13.95 28.17 45.80
CA ALA A 232 12.68 28.81 46.03
C ALA A 232 12.92 30.32 46.23
N PRO A 233 12.23 31.23 45.50
CA PRO A 233 12.30 32.65 45.81
C PRO A 233 11.57 32.95 47.13
N PRO A 234 12.07 33.87 47.98
CA PRO A 234 11.43 34.21 49.24
C PRO A 234 10.05 34.85 49.00
N ALA A 235 9.09 34.49 49.86
CA ALA A 235 7.72 34.97 49.82
C ALA A 235 7.68 36.51 49.97
N ALA A 236 6.95 37.16 49.07
CA ALA A 236 6.64 38.58 49.18
C ALA A 236 5.61 38.78 50.31
N GLU A 237 6.01 39.52 51.35
CA GLU A 237 5.12 40.08 52.35
C GLU A 237 4.26 41.16 51.68
N TRP A 238 2.94 41.05 51.77
CA TRP A 238 2.00 42.10 51.42
C TRP A 238 1.42 42.64 52.74
N GLU A 239 1.55 43.96 52.94
CA GLU A 239 0.89 44.75 53.99
C GLU A 239 -0.64 44.68 53.88
#